data_AF-A0A7X6S383-F1
#
_entry.id   AF-A0A7X6S383-F1
#
_cell.length_a   1.000
_cell.length_b   1.000
_cell.length_c   1.000
_cell.angle_alpha   90.00
_cell.angle_beta   90.00
_cell.angle_gamma   90.00
#
_symmetry.space_group_name_H-M   'P 1'
#
loop_
_entity.id
_entity.type
_entity.pdbx_description
1 polymer ?
#
loop_
_entity_poly.entity_id
_entity_poly.type
_entity_poly.pdbx_seq_one_letter_code
_entity_poly.pdbx_strand_id
1 'polypeptide(L)'
;MTQPMIQLSTLVHATQSDSLLDIFLKVNNVSYLNNKAKARVEAKALAGLARQLLRLPNFSIAKQGGYILNFAITFKIREEFDVLRFSKDTVLNIELKSQFPRKSSIIEQLRRHKVILDTLGKQTIICSFVRQENKLYLLKNDHLIQISFRQLSNLIAEDYLLENELATIQVPDKKDVNQRYLSKIINRRKRLRFTIKK
;
A
#
# COMPACT_ATOMS: atom_id res chain seq x y z
N MET A 1 -3.92 -13.60 -15.50
CA MET A 1 -3.74 -14.35 -14.23
C MET A 1 -3.98 -13.39 -13.09
N THR A 2 -4.90 -13.71 -12.19
CA THR A 2 -5.16 -12.95 -10.96
C THR A 2 -3.97 -13.11 -10.02
N GLN A 3 -3.43 -12.00 -9.51
CA GLN A 3 -2.32 -12.05 -8.56
C GLN A 3 -2.82 -12.66 -7.23
N PRO A 4 -2.10 -13.64 -6.66
CA PRO A 4 -2.53 -14.32 -5.44
C PRO A 4 -2.58 -13.34 -4.25
N MET A 5 -3.61 -13.50 -3.43
CA MET A 5 -3.79 -12.77 -2.18
C MET A 5 -3.36 -13.62 -1.00
N ILE A 6 -2.78 -12.99 0.00
CA ILE A 6 -2.21 -13.67 1.16
C ILE A 6 -3.00 -13.40 2.44
N GLN A 7 -2.89 -14.35 3.35
CA GLN A 7 -3.23 -14.20 4.76
C GLN A 7 -1.97 -13.80 5.55
N LEU A 8 -2.05 -12.76 6.37
CA LEU A 8 -0.92 -12.25 7.14
C LEU A 8 -0.36 -13.28 8.13
N SER A 9 -1.23 -14.09 8.75
CA SER A 9 -0.82 -15.17 9.66
C SER A 9 0.00 -16.23 8.93
N THR A 10 -0.40 -16.64 7.73
CA THR A 10 0.36 -17.56 6.88
C THR A 10 1.74 -17.00 6.53
N LEU A 11 1.83 -15.72 6.18
CA LEU A 11 3.13 -15.06 5.94
C LEU A 11 4.02 -15.11 7.19
N VAL A 12 3.47 -14.78 8.37
CA VAL A 12 4.24 -14.82 9.62
C VAL A 12 4.79 -16.21 9.90
N HIS A 13 3.99 -17.26 9.73
CA HIS A 13 4.46 -18.65 9.84
C HIS A 13 5.52 -19.00 8.79
N ALA A 14 5.32 -18.60 7.53
CA ALA A 14 6.28 -18.87 6.46
C ALA A 14 7.65 -18.23 6.75
N THR A 15 7.71 -17.11 7.47
CA THR A 15 8.97 -16.44 7.82
C THR A 15 9.77 -17.11 8.95
N GLN A 16 9.29 -18.23 9.52
CA GLN A 16 10.01 -18.99 10.55
C GLN A 16 11.22 -19.75 10.01
N SER A 17 11.24 -20.07 8.72
CA SER A 17 12.41 -20.63 8.04
C SER A 17 12.55 -20.08 6.63
N ASP A 18 13.77 -19.99 6.13
CA ASP A 18 14.02 -19.49 4.77
C ASP A 18 13.44 -20.43 3.70
N SER A 19 13.36 -21.74 3.98
CA SER A 19 12.75 -22.72 3.07
C SER A 19 11.24 -22.53 2.92
N LEU A 20 10.52 -22.35 4.04
CA LEU A 20 9.08 -22.07 4.01
C LEU A 20 8.78 -20.72 3.36
N LEU A 21 9.59 -19.70 3.65
CA LEU A 21 9.47 -18.39 3.03
C LEU A 21 9.65 -18.48 1.51
N ASP A 22 10.62 -19.25 1.04
CA ASP A 22 10.83 -19.45 -0.39
C ASP A 22 9.65 -20.13 -1.08
N ILE A 23 9.07 -21.15 -0.45
CA ILE A 23 7.88 -21.84 -0.97
C ILE A 23 6.71 -20.86 -1.02
N PHE A 24 6.47 -20.15 0.08
CA PHE A 24 5.43 -19.14 0.17
C PHE A 24 5.55 -18.09 -0.94
N LEU A 25 6.76 -17.55 -1.15
CA LEU A 25 7.00 -16.53 -2.17
C LEU A 25 6.88 -17.07 -3.59
N LYS A 26 7.32 -18.29 -3.87
CA LYS A 26 7.13 -18.92 -5.19
C LYS A 26 5.66 -19.03 -5.56
N VAL A 27 4.81 -19.37 -4.58
CA VAL A 27 3.37 -19.53 -4.81
C VAL A 27 2.65 -18.19 -4.86
N ASN A 28 3.07 -17.21 -4.05
CA ASN A 28 2.28 -16.00 -3.79
C ASN A 28 2.89 -14.68 -4.30
N ASN A 29 4.11 -14.67 -4.84
CA ASN A 29 4.78 -13.43 -5.23
C ASN A 29 5.37 -13.54 -6.64
N VAL A 30 4.69 -12.90 -7.58
CA VAL A 30 5.05 -12.88 -9.01
C VAL A 30 6.46 -12.30 -9.23
N SER A 31 6.90 -11.39 -8.36
CA SER A 31 8.21 -10.74 -8.47
C SER A 31 9.35 -11.54 -7.84
N TYR A 32 9.06 -12.65 -7.15
CA TYR A 32 10.06 -13.49 -6.49
C TYR A 32 11.10 -14.03 -7.47
N LEU A 33 10.69 -14.44 -8.67
CA LEU A 33 11.59 -14.96 -9.70
C LEU A 33 12.55 -13.89 -10.24
N ASN A 34 12.15 -12.63 -10.20
CA ASN A 34 12.95 -11.51 -10.71
C ASN A 34 14.00 -11.05 -9.70
N ASN A 35 13.68 -11.03 -8.41
CA ASN A 35 14.62 -10.65 -7.36
C ASN A 35 14.28 -11.30 -6.02
N LYS A 36 14.74 -12.54 -5.84
CA LYS A 36 14.56 -13.36 -4.64
C LYS A 36 15.01 -12.66 -3.35
N ALA A 37 16.16 -11.98 -3.38
CA ALA A 37 16.70 -11.30 -2.20
C ALA A 37 15.80 -10.14 -1.76
N LYS A 38 15.40 -9.27 -2.70
CA LYS A 38 14.46 -8.17 -2.43
C LYS A 38 13.12 -8.69 -1.91
N ALA A 39 12.54 -9.69 -2.57
CA ALA A 39 11.25 -10.27 -2.18
C ALA A 39 11.28 -10.84 -0.74
N ARG A 40 12.38 -11.50 -0.34
CA ARG A 40 12.56 -11.98 1.04
C ARG A 40 12.63 -10.83 2.05
N VAL A 41 13.35 -9.76 1.72
CA VAL A 41 13.50 -8.59 2.60
C VAL A 41 12.14 -7.93 2.84
N GLU A 42 11.36 -7.72 1.78
CA GLU A 42 10.01 -7.15 1.84
C GLU A 42 9.04 -8.05 2.61
N ALA A 43 9.04 -9.36 2.31
CA ALA A 43 8.21 -10.31 3.02
C ALA A 43 8.52 -10.36 4.53
N LYS A 44 9.81 -10.34 4.91
CA LYS A 44 10.22 -10.25 6.32
C LYS A 44 9.83 -8.90 6.94
N ALA A 45 9.87 -7.80 6.19
CA ALA A 45 9.40 -6.49 6.67
C ALA A 45 7.88 -6.49 6.94
N LEU A 46 7.08 -6.98 5.99
CA LEU A 46 5.64 -7.11 6.18
C LEU A 46 5.31 -8.09 7.31
N ALA A 47 6.03 -9.19 7.45
CA ALA A 47 5.85 -10.11 8.58
C ALA A 47 6.13 -9.42 9.93
N GLY A 48 7.09 -8.48 9.96
CA GLY A 48 7.32 -7.60 11.11
C GLY A 48 6.09 -6.80 11.50
N LEU A 49 5.48 -6.10 10.52
CA LEU A 49 4.23 -5.36 10.70
C LEU A 49 3.07 -6.28 11.10
N ALA A 50 2.92 -7.41 10.41
CA ALA A 50 1.86 -8.38 10.66
C ALA A 50 1.89 -8.90 12.09
N ARG A 51 3.08 -9.19 12.66
CA ARG A 51 3.20 -9.58 14.07
C ARG A 51 2.69 -8.50 15.03
N GLN A 52 2.85 -7.22 14.70
CA GLN A 52 2.32 -6.13 15.53
C GLN A 52 0.79 -6.08 15.46
N LEU A 53 0.22 -6.28 14.27
CA LEU A 53 -1.24 -6.28 14.07
C LEU A 53 -1.91 -7.50 14.70
N LEU A 54 -1.38 -8.70 14.47
CA LEU A 54 -1.94 -9.97 14.97
C LEU A 54 -1.95 -10.08 16.50
N ARG A 55 -1.14 -9.29 17.20
CA ARG A 55 -1.13 -9.22 18.68
C ARG A 55 -2.22 -8.30 19.24
N LEU A 56 -2.89 -7.52 18.40
CA LEU A 56 -3.95 -6.63 18.86
C LEU A 56 -5.23 -7.44 19.10
N PRO A 57 -5.92 -7.24 20.23
CA PRO A 57 -7.09 -8.05 20.60
C PRO A 57 -8.26 -7.94 19.62
N ASN A 58 -8.33 -6.83 18.86
CA ASN A 58 -9.43 -6.55 17.93
C ASN A 58 -9.01 -6.69 16.46
N PHE A 59 -7.92 -7.39 16.16
CA PHE A 59 -7.50 -7.70 14.79
C PHE A 59 -8.14 -9.01 14.35
N SER A 60 -9.34 -8.91 13.79
CA SER A 60 -10.16 -10.06 13.39
C SER A 60 -9.47 -10.94 12.34
N ILE A 61 -9.95 -12.18 12.20
CA ILE A 61 -9.50 -13.11 11.15
C ILE A 61 -9.73 -12.50 9.75
N ALA A 62 -10.84 -11.80 9.55
CA ALA A 62 -11.18 -11.20 8.26
C ALA A 62 -10.19 -10.09 7.85
N LYS A 63 -9.67 -9.32 8.82
CA LYS A 63 -8.60 -8.33 8.60
C LYS A 63 -7.25 -8.94 8.23
N GLN A 64 -7.05 -10.25 8.42
CA GLN A 64 -5.78 -10.91 8.08
C GLN A 64 -5.64 -11.22 6.58
N GLY A 65 -6.75 -11.23 5.83
CA GLY A 65 -6.78 -11.63 4.42
C GLY A 65 -6.80 -10.47 3.44
N GLY A 66 -6.63 -10.81 2.16
CA GLY A 66 -6.82 -9.87 1.04
C GLY A 66 -5.60 -9.01 0.68
N TYR A 67 -4.41 -9.38 1.17
CA TYR A 67 -3.19 -8.61 0.90
C TYR A 67 -2.50 -9.09 -0.37
N ILE A 68 -2.11 -8.16 -1.23
CA ILE A 68 -1.36 -8.41 -2.46
C ILE A 68 0.05 -7.86 -2.27
N LEU A 69 1.06 -8.66 -2.61
CA LEU A 69 2.47 -8.27 -2.49
C LEU A 69 3.06 -7.88 -3.84
N ASN A 70 3.84 -6.80 -3.84
CA ASN A 70 4.70 -6.40 -4.96
C ASN A 70 3.94 -6.31 -6.29
N PHE A 71 2.83 -5.56 -6.29
CA PHE A 71 2.06 -5.31 -7.50
C PHE A 71 2.68 -4.16 -8.29
N ALA A 72 2.95 -4.38 -9.57
CA ALA A 72 3.48 -3.38 -10.46
C ALA A 72 2.45 -3.01 -11.52
N ILE A 73 2.27 -1.70 -11.74
CA ILE A 73 1.59 -1.19 -12.93
C ILE A 73 2.68 -0.77 -13.91
N THR A 74 2.62 -1.29 -15.13
CA THR A 74 3.65 -1.07 -16.16
C THR A 74 3.14 -0.29 -17.37
N PHE A 75 1.87 0.11 -17.40
CA PHE A 75 1.31 0.87 -18.51
C PHE A 75 1.55 2.38 -18.36
N LYS A 76 2.41 2.95 -19.23
CA LYS A 76 2.80 4.38 -19.33
C LYS A 76 3.55 4.98 -18.12
N ILE A 77 3.36 4.46 -16.91
CA ILE A 77 4.13 4.79 -15.70
C ILE A 77 4.53 3.46 -15.07
N ARG A 78 5.76 3.36 -14.56
CA ARG A 78 6.19 2.23 -13.75
C ARG A 78 6.08 2.59 -12.28
N GLU A 79 4.99 2.16 -11.65
CA GLU A 79 4.83 2.21 -10.20
C GLU A 79 4.80 0.79 -9.63
N GLU A 80 5.48 0.59 -8.52
CA GLU A 80 5.49 -0.65 -7.75
C GLU A 80 4.87 -0.34 -6.38
N PHE A 81 3.86 -1.11 -6.00
CA PHE A 81 3.20 -1.05 -4.70
C PHE A 81 3.64 -2.27 -3.89
N ASP A 82 4.26 -2.04 -2.73
CA ASP A 82 4.78 -3.12 -1.89
C ASP A 82 3.64 -3.99 -1.35
N VAL A 83 2.58 -3.36 -0.83
CA VAL A 83 1.41 -4.05 -0.27
C VAL A 83 0.13 -3.30 -0.59
N LEU A 84 -0.83 -4.00 -1.21
CA LEU A 84 -2.18 -3.51 -1.44
C LEU A 84 -3.21 -4.40 -0.74
N ARG A 85 -4.33 -3.81 -0.33
CA ARG A 85 -5.54 -4.54 0.09
C ARG A 85 -6.77 -3.75 -0.32
N PHE A 86 -7.72 -4.43 -0.94
CA PHE A 86 -8.97 -3.85 -1.44
C PHE A 86 -10.13 -4.32 -0.58
N SER A 87 -11.10 -3.44 -0.36
CA SER A 87 -12.39 -3.72 0.28
C SER A 87 -13.49 -3.03 -0.54
N LYS A 88 -14.75 -3.18 -0.14
CA LYS A 88 -15.86 -2.51 -0.81
C LYS A 88 -15.63 -0.99 -0.90
N ASP A 89 -15.31 -0.36 0.23
CA ASP A 89 -15.29 1.12 0.35
C ASP A 89 -13.89 1.72 0.51
N THR A 90 -12.87 0.89 0.81
CA THR A 90 -11.51 1.37 1.06
C THR A 90 -10.45 0.62 0.25
N VAL A 91 -9.34 1.31 -0.01
CA VAL A 91 -8.11 0.73 -0.56
C VAL A 91 -6.94 1.11 0.33
N LEU A 92 -6.23 0.10 0.81
CA LEU A 92 -5.05 0.24 1.64
C LEU A 92 -3.79 0.03 0.81
N ASN A 93 -2.85 0.96 0.94
CA ASN A 93 -1.49 0.83 0.46
C ASN A 93 -0.50 0.97 1.62
N ILE A 94 0.44 0.02 1.73
CA ILE A 94 1.52 0.07 2.72
C ILE A 94 2.86 -0.05 2.00
N GLU A 95 3.64 1.03 2.01
CA GLU A 95 5.04 0.99 1.56
C GLU A 95 5.95 0.44 2.67
N LEU A 96 6.84 -0.48 2.33
CA LEU A 96 7.78 -1.13 3.24
C LEU A 96 9.15 -0.48 3.08
N LYS A 97 9.61 0.24 4.10
CA LYS A 97 10.94 0.88 4.11
C LYS A 97 11.82 0.26 5.18
N SER A 98 13.08 0.00 4.85
CA SER A 98 14.07 -0.46 5.82
C SER A 98 14.37 0.62 6.87
N GLN A 99 14.67 1.82 6.40
CA GLN A 99 14.98 3.03 7.17
C GLN A 99 14.12 4.20 6.67
N PHE A 100 13.97 5.25 7.48
CA PHE A 100 13.23 6.45 7.07
C PHE A 100 14.01 7.18 5.96
N PRO A 101 13.51 7.25 4.71
CA PRO A 101 14.21 7.97 3.64
C PRO A 101 14.07 9.48 3.82
N ARG A 102 14.64 10.28 2.91
CA ARG A 102 14.39 11.73 2.91
C ARG A 102 12.88 12.00 2.88
N LYS A 103 12.38 12.79 3.84
CA LYS A 103 10.93 13.03 4.03
C LYS A 103 10.22 13.50 2.76
N SER A 104 10.88 14.28 1.92
CA SER A 104 10.34 14.73 0.63
C SER A 104 10.10 13.60 -0.37
N SER A 105 11.02 12.63 -0.49
CA SER A 105 10.92 11.56 -1.49
C SER A 105 9.82 10.56 -1.16
N ILE A 106 9.65 10.22 0.12
CA ILE A 106 8.55 9.36 0.57
C ILE A 106 7.19 10.01 0.36
N ILE A 107 7.05 11.30 0.68
CA ILE A 107 5.78 12.02 0.45
C ILE A 107 5.44 12.07 -1.04
N GLU A 108 6.42 12.32 -1.90
CA GLU A 108 6.20 12.34 -3.36
C GLU A 108 5.73 10.98 -3.89
N GLN A 109 6.39 9.89 -3.50
CA GLN A 109 5.97 8.54 -3.87
C GLN A 109 4.53 8.25 -3.41
N LEU A 110 4.22 8.49 -2.13
CA LEU A 110 2.88 8.26 -1.58
C LEU A 110 1.81 9.13 -2.22
N ARG A 111 2.13 10.36 -2.63
CA ARG A 111 1.21 11.22 -3.39
C ARG A 111 0.89 10.62 -4.76
N ARG A 112 1.88 10.14 -5.50
CA ARG A 112 1.65 9.49 -6.80
C ARG A 112 0.77 8.25 -6.65
N HIS A 113 1.10 7.39 -5.68
CA HIS A 113 0.31 6.20 -5.35
C HIS A 113 -1.13 6.59 -4.98
N LYS A 114 -1.30 7.62 -4.13
CA LYS A 114 -2.62 8.14 -3.77
C LYS A 114 -3.44 8.55 -4.98
N VAL A 115 -2.86 9.30 -5.92
CA VAL A 115 -3.62 9.76 -7.09
C VAL A 115 -4.05 8.60 -7.97
N ILE A 116 -3.21 7.58 -8.15
CA ILE A 116 -3.57 6.36 -8.90
C ILE A 116 -4.73 5.65 -8.19
N LEU A 117 -4.59 5.41 -6.89
CA LEU A 117 -5.59 4.66 -6.11
C LEU A 117 -6.91 5.43 -5.95
N ASP A 118 -6.88 6.76 -5.90
CA ASP A 118 -8.07 7.63 -5.86
C ASP A 118 -8.90 7.51 -7.15
N THR A 119 -8.38 6.95 -8.24
CA THR A 119 -9.16 6.69 -9.46
C THR A 119 -10.21 5.58 -9.28
N LEU A 120 -10.05 4.73 -8.27
CA LEU A 120 -10.99 3.66 -7.92
C LEU A 120 -12.29 4.18 -7.29
N GLY A 121 -12.37 5.46 -6.94
CA GLY A 121 -13.57 6.04 -6.32
C GLY A 121 -13.79 5.63 -4.86
N LYS A 122 -12.78 5.04 -4.21
CA LYS A 122 -12.81 4.55 -2.83
C LYS A 122 -12.02 5.44 -1.89
N GLN A 123 -12.23 5.28 -0.59
CA GLN A 123 -11.37 5.92 0.40
C GLN A 123 -9.97 5.28 0.38
N THR A 124 -8.93 6.07 0.11
CA THR A 124 -7.55 5.58 0.08
C THR A 124 -6.83 5.80 1.40
N ILE A 125 -6.26 4.73 1.95
CA ILE A 125 -5.42 4.72 3.15
C ILE A 125 -4.00 4.45 2.68
N ILE A 126 -3.16 5.48 2.73
CA ILE A 126 -1.80 5.43 2.19
C ILE A 126 -0.80 5.59 3.33
N CYS A 127 -0.06 4.54 3.63
CA CYS A 127 0.91 4.57 4.73
C CYS A 127 2.27 3.99 4.34
N SER A 128 3.24 4.19 5.22
CA SER A 128 4.55 3.58 5.15
C SER A 128 4.93 2.97 6.49
N PHE A 129 5.46 1.75 6.45
CA PHE A 129 6.05 1.08 7.58
C PHE A 129 7.57 1.16 7.49
N VAL A 130 8.19 1.73 8.53
CA VAL A 130 9.65 1.87 8.64
C VAL A 130 10.16 0.82 9.62
N ARG A 131 10.82 -0.21 9.08
CA ARG A 131 11.19 -1.42 9.82
C ARG A 131 12.20 -1.15 10.95
N GLN A 132 13.25 -0.38 10.67
CA GLN A 132 14.30 -0.08 11.66
C GLN A 132 13.77 0.61 12.91
N GLU A 133 12.78 1.49 12.74
CA GLU A 133 12.15 2.20 13.86
C GLU A 133 10.91 1.50 14.40
N ASN A 134 10.42 0.45 13.71
CA ASN A 134 9.14 -0.21 13.96
C ASN A 134 7.97 0.80 14.08
N LYS A 135 7.89 1.75 13.13
CA LYS A 135 6.89 2.83 13.13
C LYS A 135 6.07 2.86 11.85
N LEU A 136 4.85 3.37 11.97
CA LEU A 136 3.93 3.61 10.87
C LEU A 136 3.72 5.11 10.65
N TYR A 137 3.68 5.51 9.39
CA TYR A 137 3.37 6.88 9.00
C TYR A 137 2.22 6.88 8.00
N LEU A 138 1.17 7.64 8.27
CA LEU A 138 0.03 7.85 7.40
C LEU A 138 0.19 9.14 6.61
N LEU A 139 -0.08 9.11 5.30
CA LEU A 139 -0.20 10.32 4.50
C LEU A 139 -1.56 10.96 4.77
N LYS A 140 -1.57 12.12 5.44
CA LYS A 140 -2.77 12.93 5.68
C LYS A 140 -2.49 14.38 5.32
N ASN A 141 -3.37 14.96 4.49
CA ASN A 141 -3.25 16.35 4.01
C ASN A 141 -1.83 16.67 3.49
N ASP A 142 -1.25 15.76 2.69
CA ASP A 142 0.08 15.96 2.12
C ASP A 142 1.25 15.98 3.12
N HIS A 143 1.01 15.54 4.37
CA HIS A 143 2.00 15.35 5.43
C HIS A 143 2.03 13.89 5.92
N LEU A 144 3.20 13.46 6.39
CA LEU A 144 3.35 12.21 7.12
C LEU A 144 3.06 12.43 8.60
N ILE A 145 2.10 11.69 9.12
CA ILE A 145 1.74 11.66 10.54
C ILE A 145 2.06 10.28 11.08
N GLN A 146 2.84 10.20 12.15
CA GLN A 146 3.09 8.92 12.81
C GLN A 146 1.77 8.40 13.41
N ILE A 147 1.46 7.14 13.18
CA ILE A 147 0.30 6.45 13.76
C ILE A 147 0.73 5.18 14.49
N SER A 148 -0.08 4.74 15.44
CA SER A 148 0.07 3.45 16.11
C SER A 148 -0.43 2.28 15.25
N PHE A 149 0.02 1.06 15.55
CA PHE A 149 -0.53 -0.16 14.96
C PHE A 149 -2.03 -0.32 15.23
N ARG A 150 -2.50 0.11 16.41
CA ARG A 150 -3.94 0.13 16.75
C ARG A 150 -4.73 1.05 15.82
N GLN A 151 -4.20 2.24 15.53
CA GLN A 151 -4.83 3.15 14.57
C GLN A 151 -4.88 2.56 13.17
N LEU A 152 -3.80 1.92 12.69
CA LEU A 152 -3.83 1.21 11.40
C LEU A 152 -4.87 0.08 11.41
N SER A 153 -4.91 -0.74 12.47
CA SER A 153 -5.90 -1.81 12.64
C SER A 153 -7.34 -1.32 12.57
N ASN A 154 -7.62 -0.12 13.07
CA ASN A 154 -8.95 0.48 13.00
C ASN A 154 -9.29 1.04 11.61
N LEU A 155 -8.28 1.35 10.79
CA LEU A 155 -8.46 1.81 9.41
C LEU A 155 -8.65 0.64 8.42
N ILE A 156 -8.14 -0.55 8.74
CA ILE A 156 -8.31 -1.74 7.90
C ILE A 156 -9.77 -2.20 8.00
N ALA A 157 -10.45 -2.28 6.86
CA ALA A 157 -11.83 -2.75 6.79
C ALA A 157 -11.97 -4.24 7.18
N GLU A 158 -13.11 -4.61 7.76
CA GLU A 158 -13.41 -6.01 8.12
C GLU A 158 -13.57 -6.88 6.87
N ASP A 159 -14.07 -6.33 5.76
CA ASP A 159 -14.16 -7.02 4.47
C ASP A 159 -12.89 -6.85 3.62
N TYR A 160 -12.76 -7.70 2.61
CA TYR A 160 -11.81 -7.55 1.52
C TYR A 160 -12.37 -8.12 0.22
N LEU A 161 -11.86 -7.64 -0.91
CA LEU A 161 -12.18 -8.18 -2.23
C LEU A 161 -11.18 -9.27 -2.63
N LEU A 162 -11.64 -10.24 -3.42
CA LEU A 162 -10.80 -11.33 -3.96
C LEU A 162 -10.11 -10.96 -5.29
N GLU A 163 -10.36 -9.76 -5.79
CA GLU A 163 -9.82 -9.28 -7.04
C GLU A 163 -8.92 -8.05 -6.83
N ASN A 164 -7.88 -7.95 -7.65
CA ASN A 164 -7.06 -6.75 -7.72
C ASN A 164 -7.76 -5.74 -8.65
N GLU A 165 -8.43 -4.74 -8.06
CA GLU A 165 -9.15 -3.72 -8.82
C GLU A 165 -8.23 -2.83 -9.69
N LEU A 166 -6.92 -2.80 -9.43
CA LEU A 166 -5.96 -2.12 -10.31
C LEU A 166 -5.56 -2.95 -11.53
N ALA A 167 -5.80 -4.27 -11.53
CA ALA A 167 -5.45 -5.12 -12.66
C ALA A 167 -6.33 -4.84 -13.89
N THR A 168 -7.50 -4.24 -13.68
CA THR A 168 -8.49 -3.92 -14.74
C THR A 168 -8.43 -2.46 -15.19
N ILE A 169 -7.66 -1.59 -14.52
CA ILE A 169 -7.52 -0.20 -14.93
C ILE A 169 -6.69 -0.12 -16.22
N GLN A 170 -7.38 0.05 -17.34
CA GLN A 170 -6.82 0.75 -18.49
C GLN A 170 -6.71 2.23 -18.11
N VAL A 171 -5.52 2.70 -17.77
CA VAL A 171 -5.30 4.12 -17.47
C VAL A 171 -5.66 4.91 -18.73
N PRO A 172 -6.61 5.88 -18.67
CA PRO A 172 -7.08 6.61 -19.85
C PRO A 172 -5.92 7.35 -20.53
N ASP A 173 -6.10 7.67 -21.81
CA ASP A 173 -5.01 8.16 -22.66
C ASP A 173 -4.36 9.46 -22.11
N LYS A 174 -3.11 9.73 -22.49
CA LYS A 174 -2.24 10.79 -21.90
C LYS A 174 -2.91 12.17 -21.81
N LYS A 175 -3.89 12.44 -22.69
CA LYS A 175 -4.67 13.69 -22.68
C LYS A 175 -5.59 13.79 -21.46
N ASP A 176 -6.23 12.70 -21.04
CA ASP A 176 -7.19 12.68 -19.93
C ASP A 176 -6.53 12.66 -18.56
N VAL A 177 -5.41 11.94 -18.40
CA VAL A 177 -4.69 11.94 -17.11
C VAL A 177 -4.09 13.31 -16.85
N ASN A 178 -3.46 13.96 -17.85
CA ASN A 178 -2.98 15.32 -17.65
C ASN A 178 -4.13 16.30 -17.38
N GLN A 179 -5.28 16.20 -18.05
CA GLN A 179 -6.40 17.11 -17.74
C GLN A 179 -7.01 16.87 -16.36
N ARG A 180 -7.15 15.62 -15.89
CA ARG A 180 -7.74 15.31 -14.57
C ARG A 180 -6.74 15.52 -13.42
N TYR A 181 -5.46 15.26 -13.65
CA TYR A 181 -4.35 15.47 -12.71
C TYR A 181 -4.02 16.98 -12.60
N LEU A 182 -3.95 17.71 -13.73
CA LEU A 182 -3.72 19.16 -13.74
C LEU A 182 -4.96 19.94 -13.28
N SER A 183 -6.19 19.54 -13.62
CA SER A 183 -7.40 20.24 -13.14
C SER A 183 -7.56 20.13 -11.62
N LYS A 184 -7.24 18.97 -11.01
CA LYS A 184 -7.24 18.82 -9.54
C LYS A 184 -6.16 19.67 -8.87
N ILE A 185 -4.96 19.80 -9.46
CA ILE A 185 -3.88 20.66 -8.95
C ILE A 185 -4.25 22.16 -9.10
N ILE A 186 -4.81 22.57 -10.24
CA ILE A 186 -5.25 23.95 -10.52
C ILE A 186 -6.40 24.36 -9.61
N ASN A 187 -7.39 23.49 -9.40
CA ASN A 187 -8.53 23.77 -8.52
C ASN A 187 -8.14 23.84 -7.04
N ARG A 188 -7.16 23.05 -6.58
CA ARG A 188 -6.59 23.19 -5.21
C ARG A 188 -5.86 24.52 -5.03
N ARG A 189 -5.07 24.98 -6.01
CA ARG A 189 -4.37 26.28 -5.94
C ARG A 189 -5.33 27.49 -5.96
N LYS A 190 -6.46 27.39 -6.67
CA LYS A 190 -7.51 28.43 -6.63
C LYS A 190 -8.15 28.51 -5.25
N ARG A 191 -8.57 27.39 -4.65
CA ARG A 191 -9.20 27.39 -3.31
C ARG A 191 -8.29 27.93 -2.20
N LEU A 192 -6.99 27.60 -2.22
CA LEU A 192 -6.03 28.11 -1.24
C LEU A 192 -5.76 29.63 -1.36
N ARG A 193 -5.90 30.23 -2.55
CA ARG A 193 -5.77 31.69 -2.74
C ARG A 193 -6.99 32.48 -2.27
N PHE A 194 -8.17 31.86 -2.19
CA PHE A 194 -9.38 32.52 -1.68
C PHE A 194 -9.51 32.48 -0.15
N THR A 195 -8.79 31.60 0.54
CA THR A 195 -8.81 31.51 2.02
C THR A 195 -7.81 32.47 2.70
N ILE A 196 -6.81 33.00 1.98
CA ILE A 196 -5.78 33.92 2.52
C ILE A 196 -6.15 35.41 2.31
N LYS A 197 -7.36 35.70 1.82
CA LYS A 197 -7.88 37.08 1.62
C LYS A 197 -9.11 37.42 2.48
N LYS A 198 -9.20 36.91 3.70
CA LYS A 198 -10.12 37.43 4.72
C LYS A 198 -9.38 37.66 6.01
#